data_AF-A0A920GXT5-F1
#
_entry.id   AF-A0A920GXT5-F1
#
_cell.length_a   1.000
_cell.length_b   1.000
_cell.length_c   1.000
_cell.angle_alpha   90.00
_cell.angle_beta   90.00
_cell.angle_gamma   90.00
#
_symmetry.space_group_name_H-M   'P 1'
#
loop_
_entity.id
_entity.type
_entity.pdbx_description
1 polymer ?
#
loop_
_entity_poly.entity_id
_entity_poly.type
_entity_poly.pdbx_seq_one_letter_code
_entity_poly.pdbx_strand_id
1 'polypeptide(L)'
;MGAYYDLTSTINFFADAYNLDSKTVKMITKKKEGAEYDIYFERYWSHNSNDEVWMYKIIDGRHVWPGFKINWWQNPIYWYYFGSGNDDIDASEEIWSFFKSIFRVVILLPN
;
A
#
# COMPACT_ATOMS: atom_id res chain seq x y z
N MET A 1 13.19 -7.54 16.59
CA MET A 1 12.55 -6.22 16.41
C MET A 1 13.47 -5.43 15.48
N GLY A 2 13.02 -5.17 14.25
CA GLY A 2 13.83 -4.48 13.23
C GLY A 2 13.80 -2.97 13.42
N ALA A 3 14.84 -2.28 12.95
CA ALA A 3 15.07 -0.84 13.09
C ALA A 3 14.11 0.07 12.28
N TYR A 4 12.93 -0.43 11.91
CA TYR A 4 11.96 0.28 11.09
C TYR A 4 10.77 0.68 11.94
N TYR A 5 10.30 1.91 11.73
CA TYR A 5 9.04 2.39 12.29
C TYR A 5 7.89 1.48 11.85
N ASP A 6 6.89 1.29 12.72
CA ASP A 6 5.64 0.68 12.29
C ASP A 6 4.95 1.58 11.24
N LEU A 7 3.92 1.05 10.57
CA LEU A 7 3.24 1.75 9.49
C LEU A 7 2.68 3.11 9.93
N THR A 8 2.14 3.20 11.15
CA THR A 8 1.58 4.45 11.68
C THR A 8 2.68 5.46 11.96
N SER A 9 3.76 5.04 12.62
CA SER A 9 4.92 5.92 12.84
C SER A 9 5.59 6.37 11.55
N THR A 10 5.63 5.50 10.53
CA THR A 10 6.23 5.83 9.22
C THR A 10 5.46 6.94 8.51
N ILE A 11 4.13 6.82 8.37
CA ILE A 11 3.37 7.86 7.68
C ILE A 11 3.35 9.18 8.47
N ASN A 12 3.25 9.11 9.80
CA ASN A 12 3.27 10.30 10.64
C ASN A 12 4.60 11.05 10.49
N PHE A 13 5.73 10.34 10.45
CA PHE A 13 7.04 10.94 10.22
C PHE A 13 7.08 11.78 8.93
N PHE A 14 6.54 11.26 7.83
CA PHE A 14 6.47 12.00 6.57
C PHE A 14 5.46 13.15 6.64
N ALA A 15 4.27 12.93 7.20
CA ALA A 15 3.27 13.99 7.36
C ALA A 15 3.81 15.17 8.18
N ASP A 16 4.52 14.89 9.27
CA ASP A 16 5.15 15.89 10.12
C ASP A 16 6.28 16.62 9.38
N ALA A 17 7.10 15.89 8.61
CA ALA A 17 8.19 16.49 7.82
C ALA A 17 7.70 17.49 6.77
N TYR A 18 6.50 17.28 6.21
CA TYR A 18 5.85 18.17 5.26
C TYR A 18 4.82 19.11 5.89
N ASN A 19 4.71 19.13 7.23
CA ASN A 19 3.78 19.97 7.99
C ASN A 19 2.32 19.82 7.54
N LEU A 20 1.89 18.58 7.35
CA LEU A 20 0.54 18.22 6.90
C LEU A 20 -0.36 17.99 8.12
N ASP A 21 -1.43 18.79 8.25
CA ASP A 21 -2.30 18.84 9.43
C ASP A 21 -3.67 18.18 9.23
N SER A 22 -3.99 17.81 8.00
CA SER A 22 -5.28 17.24 7.62
C SER A 22 -5.11 15.79 7.19
N LYS A 23 -6.07 14.93 7.56
CA LYS A 23 -6.03 13.48 7.30
C LYS A 23 -7.39 12.92 6.88
N THR A 24 -7.39 11.97 5.94
CA THR A 24 -8.53 11.11 5.61
C THR A 24 -8.08 9.66 5.59
N VAL A 25 -8.96 8.76 6.04
CA VAL A 25 -8.82 7.31 5.86
C VAL A 25 -10.04 6.78 5.12
N LYS A 26 -9.83 6.06 4.03
CA LYS A 26 -10.88 5.42 3.24
C LYS A 26 -10.61 3.93 3.10
N MET A 27 -11.62 3.12 3.33
CA MET A 27 -11.58 1.69 2.97
C MET A 27 -11.85 1.57 1.45
N ILE A 28 -10.92 0.94 0.73
CA ILE A 28 -11.02 0.73 -0.71
C ILE A 28 -11.66 -0.64 -1.00
N THR A 29 -11.16 -1.69 -0.36
CA THR A 29 -11.66 -3.04 -0.51
C THR A 29 -11.98 -3.64 0.85
N LYS A 30 -12.87 -4.63 0.84
CA LYS A 30 -13.28 -5.30 2.05
C LYS A 30 -13.47 -6.79 1.86
N LYS A 31 -12.82 -7.57 2.71
CA LYS A 31 -12.83 -9.03 2.67
C LYS A 31 -14.22 -9.61 2.88
N LYS A 32 -15.00 -9.01 3.77
CA LYS A 32 -16.40 -9.43 3.99
C LYS A 32 -17.31 -9.21 2.77
N GLU A 33 -16.87 -8.41 1.80
CA GLU A 33 -17.59 -8.10 0.54
C GLU A 33 -17.03 -8.90 -0.64
N GLY A 34 -16.18 -9.91 -0.38
CA GLY A 34 -15.65 -10.82 -1.38
C GLY A 34 -14.27 -10.44 -1.92
N ALA A 35 -13.67 -9.35 -1.44
CA ALA A 35 -12.26 -9.06 -1.73
C ALA A 35 -11.33 -10.01 -0.97
N GLU A 36 -10.09 -10.14 -1.40
CA GLU A 36 -9.14 -11.02 -0.72
C GLU A 36 -8.59 -10.40 0.58
N TYR A 37 -8.44 -9.07 0.60
CA TYR A 37 -7.95 -8.29 1.73
C TYR A 37 -8.78 -7.03 1.97
N ASP A 38 -8.72 -6.57 3.23
CA ASP A 38 -9.13 -5.21 3.58
C ASP A 38 -7.98 -4.24 3.24
N ILE A 39 -8.24 -3.30 2.35
CA ILE A 39 -7.28 -2.27 1.94
C ILE A 39 -7.79 -0.91 2.40
N TYR A 40 -6.93 -0.17 3.08
CA TYR A 40 -7.19 1.19 3.53
C TYR A 40 -6.24 2.15 2.83
N PHE A 41 -6.78 3.28 2.42
CA PHE A 41 -6.05 4.41 1.89
C PHE A 41 -6.06 5.54 2.90
N GLU A 42 -4.87 5.97 3.31
CA GLU A 42 -4.66 7.14 4.15
C GLU A 42 -4.06 8.27 3.31
N ARG A 43 -4.63 9.45 3.41
CA ARG A 43 -4.13 10.67 2.76
C ARG A 43 -3.91 11.75 3.81
N TYR A 44 -2.75 12.38 3.77
CA TYR A 44 -2.38 13.54 4.56
C TYR A 44 -2.12 14.72 3.63
N TRP A 45 -2.64 15.89 3.99
CA TRP A 45 -2.47 17.14 3.24
C TRP A 45 -2.53 18.35 4.18
N SER A 46 -2.29 19.54 3.66
CA SER A 46 -2.60 20.80 4.33
C SER A 46 -3.26 21.76 3.34
N HIS A 47 -4.09 22.67 3.82
CA HIS A 47 -4.67 23.72 2.97
C HIS A 47 -3.62 24.74 2.50
N ASN A 48 -2.45 24.77 3.14
CA ASN A 48 -1.38 25.73 2.88
C ASN A 48 -0.22 25.13 2.05
N SER A 49 -0.32 23.87 1.64
CA SER A 49 0.72 23.17 0.86
C SER A 49 0.09 22.41 -0.32
N ASN A 50 0.87 22.24 -1.38
CA ASN A 50 0.54 21.34 -2.48
C ASN A 50 1.10 19.92 -2.26
N ASP A 51 1.86 19.73 -1.16
CA ASP A 51 2.45 18.44 -0.82
C ASP A 51 1.42 17.53 -0.15
N GLU A 52 1.49 16.24 -0.45
CA GLU A 52 0.62 15.23 0.13
C GLU A 52 1.38 13.93 0.38
N VAL A 53 1.01 13.23 1.45
CA VAL A 53 1.58 11.92 1.80
C VAL A 53 0.45 10.89 1.83
N TRP A 54 0.62 9.83 1.04
CA TRP A 54 -0.39 8.80 0.82
C TRP A 54 0.14 7.44 1.28
N MET A 55 -0.68 6.62 1.92
CA MET A 55 -0.33 5.25 2.30
C MET A 55 -1.49 4.30 2.03
N TYR A 56 -1.14 3.16 1.43
CA TYR A 56 -2.03 2.02 1.29
C TYR A 56 -1.65 0.99 2.34
N LYS A 57 -2.61 0.60 3.17
CA LYS A 57 -2.45 -0.38 4.23
C LYS A 57 -3.31 -1.61 3.92
N ILE A 58 -2.67 -2.76 3.83
CA ILE A 58 -3.31 -4.05 3.60
C ILE A 58 -3.36 -4.77 4.95
N ILE A 59 -4.56 -5.12 5.42
CA ILE A 59 -4.73 -5.87 6.66
C ILE A 59 -4.64 -7.36 6.34
N ASP A 60 -3.88 -8.09 7.17
CA ASP A 60 -3.61 -9.53 7.02
C ASP A 60 -2.97 -9.91 5.67
N GLY A 61 -2.38 -8.95 4.96
CA GLY A 61 -1.59 -9.22 3.76
C GLY A 61 -0.36 -10.04 4.13
N ARG A 62 -0.12 -11.14 3.42
CA ARG A 62 1.08 -11.97 3.64
C ARG A 62 2.28 -11.26 3.02
N HIS A 63 3.36 -11.16 3.80
CA HIS A 63 4.60 -10.54 3.36
C HIS A 63 5.62 -11.64 3.00
N VAL A 64 6.10 -11.64 1.77
CA VAL A 64 7.23 -12.49 1.37
C VAL A 64 8.31 -11.63 0.74
N TRP A 65 9.52 -11.78 1.28
CA TRP A 65 10.70 -11.13 0.75
C TRP A 65 10.98 -11.60 -0.68
N PRO A 66 11.38 -10.71 -1.61
CA PRO A 66 11.79 -11.10 -2.95
C PRO A 66 12.84 -12.21 -2.90
N GLY A 67 12.55 -13.34 -3.56
CA GLY A 67 13.44 -14.52 -3.60
C GLY A 67 13.16 -15.61 -2.56
N PHE A 68 12.27 -15.39 -1.60
CA PHE A 68 11.87 -16.42 -0.64
C PHE A 68 10.64 -17.18 -1.16
N LYS A 69 10.83 -18.44 -1.59
CA LYS A 69 9.74 -19.33 -2.03
C LYS A 69 9.81 -20.64 -1.27
N ILE A 70 8.88 -20.84 -0.33
CA ILE A 70 8.63 -22.15 0.28
C ILE A 70 7.42 -22.75 -0.42
N ASN A 71 7.52 -24.01 -0.86
CA ASN A 71 6.35 -24.74 -1.32
C ASN A 71 5.63 -25.41 -0.15
N TRP A 72 4.29 -25.46 -0.18
CA TRP A 72 3.51 -26.00 0.94
C TRP A 72 3.85 -27.47 1.25
N TRP A 73 4.15 -28.28 0.23
CA TRP A 73 4.54 -29.69 0.38
C TRP A 73 5.93 -29.89 1.00
N GLN A 74 6.79 -28.86 1.02
CA GLN A 74 8.13 -28.95 1.60
C GLN A 74 8.11 -28.71 3.12
N ASN A 75 7.26 -27.81 3.60
CA ASN A 75 7.09 -27.58 5.04
C ASN A 75 5.75 -26.86 5.34
N PRO A 76 4.66 -27.59 5.64
CA PRO A 76 3.32 -27.01 5.76
C PRO A 76 3.18 -25.97 6.86
N ILE A 77 3.82 -26.19 8.01
CA ILE A 77 3.81 -25.27 9.15
C ILE A 77 4.58 -24.00 8.79
N TYR A 78 5.78 -24.15 8.23
CA TYR A 78 6.59 -22.99 7.81
C TYR A 78 5.96 -22.23 6.64
N TRP A 79 5.27 -22.92 5.73
CA TRP A 79 4.52 -22.31 4.64
C TRP A 79 3.31 -21.51 5.15
N TYR A 80 2.60 -22.00 6.17
CA TYR A 80 1.49 -21.27 6.77
C TYR A 80 1.93 -19.93 7.40
N TYR A 81 3.10 -19.90 8.03
CA TYR A 81 3.63 -18.69 8.67
C TYR A 81 4.48 -17.79 7.75
N PHE A 82 5.11 -18.35 6.71
CA PHE A 82 6.14 -17.65 5.90
C PHE A 82 6.10 -17.96 4.39
N GLY A 83 5.16 -18.79 3.93
CA GLY A 83 5.08 -19.27 2.55
C GLY A 83 4.23 -18.41 1.63
N SER A 84 4.64 -18.41 0.35
CA SER A 84 4.13 -17.70 -0.84
C SER A 84 3.68 -16.26 -0.62
N GLY A 85 4.40 -15.33 -1.26
CA GLY A 85 4.02 -13.92 -1.32
C GLY A 85 2.63 -13.78 -1.87
N ASN A 86 1.91 -12.80 -1.36
CA ASN A 86 0.69 -12.35 -1.98
C ASN A 86 1.01 -11.88 -3.40
N ASP A 87 0.50 -12.62 -4.39
CA ASP A 87 0.24 -12.09 -5.73
C ASP A 87 -1.07 -11.27 -5.75
N ASP A 88 -1.70 -11.10 -4.59
CA ASP A 88 -3.04 -10.55 -4.43
C ASP A 88 -3.09 -9.03 -4.56
N ILE A 89 -1.92 -8.38 -4.49
CA ILE A 89 -1.74 -7.01 -4.94
C ILE A 89 -0.40 -6.94 -5.68
N ASP A 90 -0.44 -6.56 -6.95
CA ASP A 90 0.78 -6.08 -7.59
C ASP A 90 0.99 -4.65 -7.10
N ALA A 91 1.81 -4.49 -6.06
CA ALA A 91 2.14 -3.19 -5.50
C ALA A 91 2.70 -2.24 -6.59
N SER A 92 3.36 -2.77 -7.62
CA SER A 92 3.84 -2.01 -8.77
C SER A 92 2.68 -1.54 -9.64
N GLU A 93 1.68 -2.39 -9.89
CA GLU A 93 0.46 -2.03 -10.63
C GLU A 93 -0.41 -1.00 -9.89
N GLU A 94 -0.54 -1.13 -8.56
CA GLU A 94 -1.26 -0.16 -7.74
C GLU A 94 -0.55 1.20 -7.69
N ILE A 95 0.78 1.19 -7.50
CA ILE A 95 1.60 2.41 -7.59
C ILE A 95 1.46 3.04 -8.99
N TRP A 96 1.47 2.22 -10.05
CA TRP A 96 1.31 2.69 -11.43
C TRP A 96 -0.10 3.24 -11.71
N SER A 97 -1.13 2.63 -11.12
CA SER A 97 -2.52 3.10 -11.20
C SER A 97 -2.74 4.41 -10.44
N PHE A 98 -2.09 4.56 -9.29
CA PHE A 98 -1.99 5.82 -8.57
C PHE A 98 -1.37 6.92 -9.45
N PHE A 99 -0.22 6.68 -10.09
CA PHE A 99 0.40 7.65 -11.00
C PHE A 99 -0.49 7.97 -12.20
N LYS A 100 -1.14 6.97 -12.81
CA LYS A 100 -2.11 7.18 -13.91
C LYS A 100 -3.32 8.02 -13.47
N SER A 101 -3.73 7.96 -12.21
CA SER A 101 -4.85 8.76 -11.68
C SER A 101 -4.49 10.23 -11.46
N ILE A 102 -3.23 10.53 -11.14
CA ILE A 102 -2.70 11.89 -10.96
C ILE A 102 -2.41 12.53 -12.31
N PHE A 103 -1.79 11.78 -13.23
CA PHE A 103 -1.57 12.23 -14.59
C PHE A 103 -2.75 11.82 -15.45
N ARG A 104 -3.75 12.71 -15.57
CA ARG A 104 -4.59 12.69 -16.77
C ARG A 104 -3.69 13.05 -17.95
N VAL A 105 -3.03 12.05 -18.55
CA VAL A 105 -2.27 12.24 -19.79
C VAL A 105 -3.32 12.55 -20.86
N VAL A 106 -3.55 13.83 -21.09
CA VAL A 106 -4.23 14.30 -22.31
C VAL A 106 -3.19 14.17 -23.41
N ILE A 107 -3.20 13.04 -24.13
CA ILE A 107 -2.49 12.95 -25.40
C ILE A 107 -3.30 13.80 -26.38
N LEU A 108 -2.91 15.07 -26.53
CA LEU A 108 -3.36 15.88 -27.65
C LEU A 108 -2.64 15.35 -28.89
N LEU A 109 -3.35 14.58 -29.72
CA LEU A 109 -2.87 14.29 -31.06
C LEU A 109 -2.97 15.58 -31.89
N PRO A 110 -1.90 15.99 -32.60
CA PRO A 110 -1.98 17.10 -33.52
C PRO A 110 -2.91 16.75 -34.69
N ASN A 111 -3.67 17.76 -35.15
CA ASN A 111 -4.61 17.67 -36.28
C ASN A 111 -3.93 17.23 -37.58
#